data_AF-A0A7Y2PKD5-F1
#
_entry.id   AF-A0A7Y2PKD5-F1
#
_cell.length_a   1.000
_cell.length_b   1.000
_cell.length_c   1.000
_cell.angle_alpha   90.00
_cell.angle_beta   90.00
_cell.angle_gamma   90.00
#
_symmetry.space_group_name_H-M   'P 1'
#
loop_
_entity.id
_entity.type
_entity.pdbx_description
1 polymer ?
#
loop_
_entity_poly.entity_id
_entity_poly.type
_entity_poly.pdbx_seq_one_letter_code
_entity_poly.pdbx_strand_id
1 'polypeptide(L)' 'ACVVIAGYAGLYALVLAALGFVWLRKVMLRRLAGTTGDTAGALLELLEVLLLVGLALIQV' A
#
# COMPACT_ATOMS: atom_id res chain seq x y z
N ALA A 1 12.77 -12.35 -2.17
CA ALA A 1 13.86 -11.97 -1.27
C ALA A 1 13.36 -11.18 -0.04
N CYS A 2 12.64 -10.06 -0.21
CA CYS A 2 12.25 -9.18 0.90
C CYS A 2 11.49 -9.87 2.06
N VAL A 3 10.58 -10.81 1.77
CA VAL A 3 9.83 -11.56 2.81
C VAL A 3 10.73 -12.42 3.68
N VAL A 4 11.76 -13.03 3.09
CA VAL A 4 12.68 -13.93 3.79
C VAL A 4 13.60 -13.15 4.74
N ILE A 5 13.91 -11.89 4.41
CA ILE A 5 14.79 -11.01 5.19
C ILE A 5 14.02 -10.34 6.34
N ALA A 6 12.74 -9.99 6.13
CA ALA A 6 11.90 -9.30 7.12
C ALA A 6 11.05 -10.23 8.01
N GLY A 7 11.06 -11.55 7.78
CA GLY A 7 10.28 -12.52 8.56
C GLY A 7 8.76 -12.28 8.50
N TYR A 8 8.04 -12.58 9.59
CA TYR A 8 6.58 -12.41 9.67
C TYR A 8 6.13 -10.96 9.42
N ALA A 9 6.92 -9.96 9.83
CA ALA A 9 6.64 -8.55 9.57
C ALA A 9 6.60 -8.23 8.05
N GLY A 10 7.46 -8.88 7.26
CA GLY A 10 7.44 -8.77 5.81
C GLY A 10 6.18 -9.36 5.16
N LEU A 11 5.61 -10.41 5.76
CA LEU A 11 4.35 -10.98 5.32
C LEU A 11 3.19 -10.02 5.61
N TYR A 12 3.14 -9.43 6.80
CA TYR A 12 2.13 -8.43 7.15
C TYR A 12 2.22 -7.19 6.25
N ALA A 13 3.43 -6.70 5.98
CA ALA A 13 3.64 -5.57 5.07
C ALA A 13 3.12 -5.87 3.65
N LEU A 14 3.35 -7.07 3.13
CA LEU A 14 2.83 -7.46 1.82
C LEU A 14 1.30 -7.52 1.78
N VAL A 15 0.68 -8.07 2.81
CA VAL A 15 -0.79 -8.16 2.90
C VAL A 15 -1.39 -6.74 3.01
N LEU A 16 -0.81 -5.88 3.84
CA LEU A 16 -1.21 -4.47 3.97
C LEU A 16 -1.06 -3.71 2.65
N ALA A 17 0.08 -3.85 1.97
CA ALA A 17 0.30 -3.26 0.64
C ALA A 17 -0.73 -3.73 -0.38
N ALA A 18 -0.96 -5.04 -0.48
CA ALA A 18 -1.87 -5.61 -1.47
C ALA A 18 -3.32 -5.13 -1.24
N LEU A 19 -3.79 -5.18 0.01
CA LEU A 19 -5.13 -4.73 0.35
C LEU A 19 -5.30 -3.22 0.17
N GLY A 20 -4.32 -2.43 0.66
CA GLY A 20 -4.30 -0.98 0.50
C GLY A 20 -4.32 -0.56 -0.96
N PHE A 21 -3.47 -1.17 -1.80
CA PHE A 21 -3.38 -0.90 -3.23
C PHE A 21 -4.69 -1.23 -3.96
N VAL A 22 -5.28 -2.41 -3.73
CA VAL A 22 -6.54 -2.80 -4.37
C VAL A 22 -7.68 -1.87 -3.95
N TRP A 23 -7.72 -1.45 -2.69
CA TRP A 23 -8.74 -0.54 -2.18
C TRP A 23 -8.59 0.88 -2.76
N LEU A 24 -7.38 1.46 -2.71
CA LEU A 24 -7.07 2.77 -3.29
C LEU A 24 -7.35 2.79 -4.80
N ARG A 25 -6.95 1.73 -5.52
CA ARG A 25 -7.25 1.59 -6.95
C ARG A 25 -8.75 1.54 -7.22
N LYS A 26 -9.54 0.82 -6.41
CA LYS A 26 -11.00 0.81 -6.51
C LYS A 26 -11.61 2.20 -6.26
N VAL A 27 -11.07 2.98 -5.32
CA VAL A 27 -11.54 4.34 -5.04
C VAL A 27 -11.24 5.27 -6.22
N MET A 28 -10.02 5.22 -6.76
CA MET A 28 -9.61 5.99 -7.93
C MET A 28 -10.47 5.66 -9.16
N LEU A 29 -10.65 4.37 -9.47
CA LEU A 29 -11.48 3.93 -10.60
C LEU A 29 -12.94 4.41 -10.47
N ARG A 30 -13.49 4.44 -9.24
CA ARG A 30 -14.84 4.97 -8.99
C ARG A 30 -14.94 6.49 -9.11
N ARG A 31 -13.85 7.23 -8.87
CA ARG A 31 -13.85 8.71 -8.84
C ARG A 31 -13.47 9.34 -10.17
N LEU A 32 -12.55 8.74 -10.92
CA LEU A 32 -11.89 9.36 -12.08
C LEU A 32 -12.06 8.58 -13.39
N ALA A 33 -12.72 7.41 -13.37
CA ALA A 33 -12.92 6.53 -14.54
C ALA A 33 -11.62 6.16 -15.31
N GLY A 34 -10.46 6.28 -14.66
CA GLY A 34 -9.13 6.08 -15.23
C GLY A 34 -8.05 6.55 -14.27
N THR A 35 -6.78 6.37 -14.64
CA THR A 35 -5.62 6.81 -13.86
C THR A 35 -4.69 7.64 -14.74
N THR A 36 -4.45 8.90 -14.40
CA THR A 36 -3.37 9.73 -14.96
C THR A 36 -2.09 9.59 -14.12
N GLY A 37 -0.95 10.07 -14.63
CA GLY A 37 0.33 10.03 -13.92
C GLY A 37 0.28 10.59 -12.50
N ASP A 38 -0.40 11.73 -12.29
CA ASP A 38 -0.55 12.35 -10.96
C ASP A 38 -1.38 11.50 -9.98
N THR A 39 -2.45 10.86 -10.46
CA THR A 39 -3.27 9.99 -9.61
C THR A 39 -2.54 8.70 -9.22
N ALA A 40 -1.67 8.20 -10.11
CA ALA A 40 -0.82 7.06 -9.81
C ALA A 40 0.28 7.43 -8.81
N GLY A 41 0.85 8.64 -8.93
CA GLY A 41 1.82 9.19 -7.98
C GLY A 41 1.24 9.34 -6.58
N ALA A 42 0.09 10.01 -6.44
CA ALA A 42 -0.58 10.17 -5.15
C ALA A 42 -1.00 8.83 -4.52
N LEU A 43 -1.38 7.84 -5.35
CA LEU A 43 -1.70 6.49 -4.86
C LEU A 43 -0.47 5.79 -4.26
N LEU A 44 0.71 5.96 -4.86
CA LEU A 44 1.96 5.40 -4.34
C LEU A 44 2.39 6.08 -3.03
N GLU A 45 2.27 7.40 -2.92
CA GLU A 45 2.56 8.11 -1.67
C GLU A 45 1.62 7.64 -0.54
N LEU A 46 0.32 7.49 -0.81
CA LEU A 46 -0.63 6.96 0.16
C LEU A 46 -0.33 5.50 0.55
N LEU A 47 0.13 4.70 -0.41
CA LEU A 47 0.54 3.32 -0.15
C LEU A 47 1.79 3.27 0.75
N GLU A 48 2.75 4.16 0.53
CA GLU A 48 3.97 4.27 1.34
C GLU A 48 3.63 4.69 2.78
N VAL A 49 2.78 5.70 2.96
CA VAL A 49 2.29 6.12 4.29
C VAL A 49 1.56 4.99 5.00
N LEU A 50 0.69 4.26 4.28
CA LEU A 50 -0.03 3.12 4.85
C LEU A 50 0.93 2.02 5.34
N LEU A 51 1.98 1.73 4.57
CA LEU A 51 3.00 0.76 4.95
C LEU A 51 3.80 1.22 6.17
N LEU A 52 4.27 2.47 6.19
CA LEU A 52 5.05 3.02 7.30
C LEU A 52 4.22 3.03 8.59
N VAL A 53 2.98 3.53 8.55
CA VAL A 53 2.08 3.55 9.71
C VAL A 53 1.68 2.14 10.14
N GLY A 54 1.36 1.26 9.19
CA GLY A 54 1.00 -0.13 9.47
C GLY A 54 2.13 -0.90 10.15
N LEU A 55 3.36 -0.78 9.64
CA LEU A 55 4.54 -1.36 10.28
C LEU A 55 4.82 -0.74 11.64
N ALA A 56 4.72 0.58 11.78
CA ALA A 56 4.91 1.25 13.06
C ALA A 56 3.92 0.74 14.12
N LEU A 57 2.64 0.53 13.77
CA LEU A 57 1.64 0.01 14.70
C LEU A 57 1.81 -1.48 15.02
N ILE A 58 2.34 -2.28 14.09
CA ILE A 58 2.57 -3.72 14.29
C ILE A 58 3.89 -4.00 15.04
N GLN A 59 4.89 -3.13 14.89
CA GLN A 59 6.20 -3.26 15.55
C GLN A 59 6.30 -2.55 16.91
N VAL A 60 5.27 -1.81 17.34
CA VAL A 60 5.14 -1.21 18.68
C VAL A 60 4.51 -2.21 19.65
#